data_AF-F9ER48-F1
#
_entry.id   AF-F9ER48-F1
#
_cell.length_a   1.000
_cell.length_b   1.000
_cell.length_c   1.000
_cell.angle_alpha   90.00
_cell.angle_beta   90.00
_cell.angle_gamma   90.00
#
_symmetry.space_group_name_H-M   'P 1'
#
loop_
_entity.id
_entity.type
_entity.pdbx_description
1 polymer ?
#
loop_
_entity_poly.entity_id
_entity_poly.type
_entity_poly.pdbx_seq_one_letter_code
_entity_poly.pdbx_strand_id
1 'polypeptide(L)'
;MKELGVNFIDNSDFLKEKAKEEFVFNKKYDAGHWNDLGAFLGMNNVYEKIHQKNPNLLILSENYYDKLSKVEESLPVSYFKINEEVPNWELKVNYEDITQQYVNEVKLDNSFTHFNYYKNLNQEAENSLKLLIFHGSYLNSRGKFVIPAVKEYIGVHNYQNVLDIPYYFNIFKPDLVIFEVAEYTLLDQYFSYEKNGTAGFSHVIR
;
A
#
# COMPACT_ATOMS: atom_id res chain seq x y z
N MET A 1 17.33 6.42 -8.58
CA MET A 1 15.93 6.77 -8.92
C MET A 1 15.82 7.91 -9.93
N LYS A 2 16.26 9.15 -9.60
CA LYS A 2 16.17 10.30 -10.54
C LYS A 2 16.96 10.09 -11.84
N GLU A 3 18.14 9.48 -11.76
CA GLU A 3 18.98 9.12 -12.91
C GLU A 3 18.36 8.01 -13.79
N LEU A 4 17.47 7.20 -13.21
CA LEU A 4 16.75 6.13 -13.92
C LEU A 4 15.42 6.62 -14.52
N GLY A 5 15.11 7.93 -14.42
CA GLY A 5 13.85 8.50 -14.90
C GLY A 5 12.62 8.07 -14.11
N VAL A 6 12.79 7.45 -12.93
CA VAL A 6 11.70 6.98 -12.09
C VAL A 6 11.29 8.07 -11.11
N ASN A 7 10.01 8.46 -11.13
CA ASN A 7 9.44 9.35 -10.12
C ASN A 7 9.45 8.64 -8.77
N PHE A 8 9.93 9.31 -7.73
CA PHE A 8 9.88 8.79 -6.36
C PHE A 8 9.34 9.87 -5.42
N ILE A 9 8.66 9.42 -4.37
CA ILE A 9 8.15 10.27 -3.30
C ILE A 9 8.65 9.67 -2.00
N ASP A 10 9.42 10.45 -1.25
CA ASP A 10 9.79 10.09 0.11
C ASP A 10 8.76 10.67 1.10
N ASN A 11 8.22 9.79 1.94
CA ASN A 11 7.25 10.12 2.98
C ASN A 11 7.89 10.29 4.37
N SER A 12 9.18 9.93 4.51
CA SER A 12 9.85 9.78 5.80
C SER A 12 9.87 11.08 6.58
N ASP A 13 10.35 12.17 5.97
CA ASP A 13 10.45 13.46 6.68
C ASP A 13 9.06 14.05 6.96
N PHE A 14 8.10 13.89 6.04
CA PHE A 14 6.73 14.32 6.27
C PHE A 14 6.10 13.62 7.49
N LEU A 15 6.22 12.29 7.57
CA LEU A 15 5.67 11.53 8.69
C LEU A 15 6.44 11.75 10.00
N LYS A 16 7.76 11.98 9.94
CA LYS A 16 8.56 12.36 11.11
C LYS A 16 8.11 13.71 11.68
N GLU A 17 7.87 14.70 10.84
CA GLU A 17 7.34 16.00 11.29
C GLU A 17 5.95 15.84 11.90
N LYS A 18 5.05 15.09 11.25
CA LYS A 18 3.72 14.79 11.80
C LYS A 18 3.76 14.06 13.14
N ALA A 19 4.69 13.11 13.31
CA ALA A 19 4.85 12.36 14.54
C ALA A 19 5.28 13.20 15.76
N LYS A 20 5.72 14.46 15.56
CA LYS A 20 6.03 15.36 16.68
C LYS A 20 4.79 15.87 17.41
N GLU A 21 3.66 15.95 16.71
CA GLU A 21 2.43 16.56 17.20
C GLU A 21 1.26 15.56 17.21
N GLU A 22 1.29 14.57 16.33
CA GLU A 22 0.20 13.63 16.09
C GLU A 22 0.65 12.18 16.33
N PHE A 23 -0.31 11.35 16.73
CA PHE A 23 -0.08 9.92 16.93
C PHE A 23 -0.27 9.17 15.61
N VAL A 24 0.77 9.11 14.77
CA VAL A 24 0.72 8.52 13.41
C VAL A 24 1.30 7.11 13.32
N PHE A 25 1.99 6.65 14.36
CA PHE A 25 2.45 5.27 14.55
C PHE A 25 1.92 4.74 15.88
N ASN A 26 1.67 3.43 15.98
CA ASN A 26 1.29 2.85 17.27
C ASN A 26 2.47 2.83 18.26
N LYS A 27 2.22 2.84 19.57
CA LYS A 27 3.26 2.79 20.63
C LYS A 27 3.71 1.37 20.89
N LYS A 28 2.77 0.42 20.97
CA LYS A 28 3.04 -0.98 21.31
C LYS A 28 2.43 -1.93 20.28
N TYR A 29 1.12 -1.83 20.06
CA TYR A 29 0.41 -2.65 19.09
C TYR A 29 0.98 -2.42 17.71
N ASP A 30 1.66 -3.40 17.12
CA ASP A 30 2.18 -3.27 15.76
C ASP A 30 3.06 -2.00 15.54
N ALA A 31 3.93 -1.69 16.50
CA ALA A 31 4.73 -0.45 16.53
C ALA A 31 5.67 -0.25 15.33
N GLY A 32 5.88 -1.28 14.50
CA GLY A 32 6.62 -1.16 13.24
C GLY A 32 5.83 -0.47 12.13
N HIS A 33 4.51 -0.41 12.21
CA HIS A 33 3.65 0.15 11.18
C HIS A 33 3.01 1.48 11.60
N TRP A 34 2.63 2.27 10.60
CA TRP A 34 1.74 3.40 10.82
C TRP A 34 0.37 2.93 11.36
N ASN A 35 -0.34 3.82 12.03
CA ASN A 35 -1.74 3.59 12.37
C ASN A 35 -2.67 4.17 11.29
N ASP A 36 -3.98 4.18 11.50
CA ASP A 36 -4.92 4.69 10.50
C ASP A 36 -4.71 6.17 10.16
N LEU A 37 -4.37 7.01 11.16
CA LEU A 37 -4.06 8.42 10.90
C LEU A 37 -2.77 8.55 10.09
N GLY A 38 -1.72 7.80 10.45
CA GLY A 38 -0.46 7.81 9.70
C GLY A 38 -0.60 7.29 8.27
N ALA A 39 -1.41 6.24 8.06
CA ALA A 39 -1.72 5.72 6.74
C ALA A 39 -2.50 6.74 5.90
N PHE A 40 -3.52 7.39 6.48
CA PHE A 40 -4.27 8.46 5.80
C PHE A 40 -3.35 9.60 5.37
N LEU A 41 -2.58 10.16 6.30
CA LEU A 41 -1.69 11.29 6.03
C LEU A 41 -0.58 10.93 5.05
N GLY A 42 0.04 9.75 5.24
CA GLY A 42 1.11 9.26 4.39
C GLY A 42 0.63 9.04 2.95
N MET A 43 -0.49 8.35 2.75
CA MET A 43 -1.04 8.15 1.41
C MET A 43 -1.50 9.46 0.80
N ASN A 44 -2.12 10.36 1.56
CA ASN A 44 -2.57 11.63 1.03
C ASN A 44 -1.42 12.54 0.57
N ASN A 45 -0.29 12.58 1.29
CA ASN A 45 0.91 13.31 0.84
C ASN A 45 1.49 12.74 -0.47
N VAL A 46 1.40 11.42 -0.68
CA VAL A 46 1.76 10.79 -1.96
C VAL A 46 0.80 11.20 -3.06
N TYR A 47 -0.51 11.13 -2.79
CA TYR A 47 -1.54 11.46 -3.77
C TYR A 47 -1.51 12.94 -4.16
N GLU A 48 -1.28 13.87 -3.24
CA GLU A 48 -1.15 15.30 -3.54
C GLU A 48 -0.03 15.57 -4.57
N LYS A 49 1.12 14.91 -4.42
CA LYS A 49 2.26 15.06 -5.34
C LYS A 49 1.99 14.44 -6.71
N ILE A 50 1.24 13.33 -6.77
CA ILE A 50 0.85 12.70 -8.04
C ILE A 50 -0.26 13.51 -8.72
N HIS A 51 -1.25 13.98 -7.97
CA HIS A 51 -2.40 14.75 -8.43
C HIS A 51 -1.98 16.03 -9.17
N GLN A 52 -0.92 16.71 -8.71
CA GLN A 52 -0.34 17.87 -9.40
C GLN A 52 0.03 17.60 -10.86
N LYS A 53 0.34 16.34 -11.21
CA LYS A 53 0.69 15.92 -12.58
C LYS A 53 -0.44 15.14 -13.26
N ASN A 54 -1.28 14.45 -12.48
CA ASN A 54 -2.40 13.65 -12.96
C ASN A 54 -3.62 13.85 -12.04
N PRO A 55 -4.47 14.85 -12.34
CA PRO A 55 -5.64 15.17 -11.51
C PRO A 55 -6.70 14.07 -11.40
N ASN A 56 -6.62 13.03 -12.25
CA ASN A 56 -7.55 11.89 -12.19
C ASN A 56 -7.27 10.96 -10.99
N LEU A 57 -6.12 11.10 -10.31
CA LEU A 57 -5.95 10.50 -8.98
C LEU A 57 -6.58 11.44 -7.95
N LEU A 58 -7.61 10.99 -7.24
CA LEU A 58 -8.32 11.84 -6.28
C LEU A 58 -7.54 11.95 -4.96
N ILE A 59 -7.78 13.04 -4.22
CA ILE A 59 -7.22 13.27 -2.89
C ILE A 59 -8.18 12.71 -1.83
N LEU A 60 -7.64 12.10 -0.79
CA LEU A 60 -8.46 11.58 0.30
C LEU A 60 -9.10 12.73 1.08
N SER A 61 -10.36 12.55 1.43
CA SER A 61 -11.09 13.39 2.37
C SER A 61 -11.40 12.61 3.63
N GLU A 62 -11.27 13.25 4.80
CA GLU A 62 -11.71 12.64 6.06
C GLU A 62 -13.20 12.30 6.06
N ASN A 63 -14.01 12.98 5.22
CA ASN A 63 -15.44 12.71 5.09
C ASN A 63 -15.74 11.30 4.54
N TYR A 64 -14.75 10.61 3.96
CA TYR A 64 -14.90 9.21 3.55
C TYR A 64 -14.86 8.23 4.71
N TYR A 65 -14.56 8.67 5.93
CA TYR A 65 -14.33 7.78 7.06
C TYR A 65 -15.16 8.14 8.28
N ASP A 66 -15.53 7.12 9.05
CA ASP A 66 -15.93 7.26 10.44
C ASP A 66 -14.69 7.03 11.32
N LYS A 67 -14.25 8.08 12.02
CA LYS A 67 -13.01 8.09 12.79
C LYS A 67 -13.26 7.55 14.19
N LEU A 68 -13.22 6.23 14.33
CA LEU A 68 -13.38 5.53 15.60
C LEU A 68 -12.02 5.20 16.23
N SER A 69 -12.07 4.63 17.43
CA SER A 69 -10.93 4.02 18.11
C SER A 69 -11.27 2.59 18.54
N LYS A 70 -10.24 1.78 18.75
CA LYS A 70 -10.36 0.44 19.33
C LYS A 70 -9.27 0.22 20.36
N VAL A 71 -9.56 -0.60 21.36
CA VAL A 71 -8.57 -1.05 22.34
C VAL A 71 -7.96 -2.36 21.86
N GLU A 72 -6.64 -2.37 21.70
CA GLU A 72 -5.85 -3.56 21.42
C GLU A 72 -5.29 -4.11 22.74
N GLU A 73 -5.59 -5.38 23.00
CA GLU A 73 -5.27 -6.05 24.27
C GLU A 73 -4.05 -6.97 24.20
N SER A 74 -3.50 -7.21 23.00
CA SER A 74 -2.31 -8.04 22.80
C SER A 74 -1.45 -7.63 21.61
N LEU A 75 -0.14 -7.92 21.66
CA LEU A 75 0.74 -7.80 20.51
C LEU A 75 0.40 -8.86 19.44
N PRO A 76 0.43 -8.53 18.13
CA PRO A 76 -0.14 -9.38 17.07
C PRO A 76 0.55 -10.75 16.88
N VAL A 77 1.85 -10.85 17.17
CA VAL A 77 2.64 -12.08 16.96
C VAL A 77 2.97 -12.80 18.27
N SER A 78 3.37 -12.05 19.29
CA SER A 78 3.82 -12.61 20.58
C SER A 78 2.70 -12.80 21.59
N TYR A 79 1.52 -12.20 21.35
CA TYR A 79 0.36 -12.22 22.25
C TYR A 79 0.63 -11.70 23.67
N PHE A 80 1.74 -10.96 23.87
CA PHE A 80 1.96 -10.26 25.14
C PHE A 80 0.83 -9.26 25.37
N LYS A 81 0.29 -9.30 26.59
CA LYS A 81 -0.81 -8.42 26.99
C LYS A 81 -0.37 -6.96 26.92
N ILE A 82 -1.21 -6.16 26.28
CA ILE A 82 -1.12 -4.71 26.26
C ILE A 82 -2.49 -4.12 26.57
N ASN A 83 -2.55 -2.80 26.64
CA ASN A 83 -3.80 -2.06 26.68
C ASN A 83 -3.49 -0.73 25.98
N GLU A 84 -3.82 -0.67 24.69
CA GLU A 84 -3.55 0.48 23.85
C GLU A 84 -4.78 0.83 23.02
N GLU A 85 -5.25 2.06 23.16
CA GLU A 85 -6.25 2.62 22.25
C GLU A 85 -5.56 3.07 20.96
N VAL A 86 -6.00 2.53 19.83
CA VAL A 86 -5.48 2.86 18.50
C VAL A 86 -6.60 3.39 17.59
N PRO A 87 -6.30 4.30 16.64
CA PRO A 87 -7.27 4.73 15.64
C PRO A 87 -7.81 3.54 14.82
N ASN A 88 -9.12 3.50 14.60
CA ASN A 88 -9.83 2.51 13.78
C ASN A 88 -10.83 3.21 12.86
N TRP A 89 -10.35 3.73 11.75
CA TRP A 89 -11.14 4.47 10.78
C TRP A 89 -11.90 3.50 9.88
N GLU A 90 -13.21 3.63 9.81
CA GLU A 90 -14.07 2.79 8.99
C GLU A 90 -14.43 3.52 7.70
N LEU A 91 -14.36 2.83 6.56
CA LEU A 91 -14.63 3.44 5.26
C LEU A 91 -16.13 3.50 4.98
N LYS A 92 -16.63 4.68 4.63
CA LYS A 92 -18.03 4.93 4.22
C LYS A 92 -18.29 4.83 2.72
N VAL A 93 -17.22 4.84 1.93
CA VAL A 93 -17.31 4.72 0.47
C VAL A 93 -17.90 3.37 0.09
N ASN A 94 -18.89 3.38 -0.81
CA ASN A 94 -19.40 2.15 -1.41
C ASN A 94 -18.39 1.59 -2.41
N TYR A 95 -18.02 0.32 -2.22
CA TYR A 95 -17.12 -0.38 -3.13
C TYR A 95 -17.55 -1.84 -3.28
N GLU A 96 -17.11 -2.46 -4.37
CA GLU A 96 -17.23 -3.90 -4.61
C GLU A 96 -15.87 -4.55 -4.39
N ASP A 97 -15.81 -5.61 -3.58
CA ASP A 97 -14.64 -6.50 -3.50
C ASP A 97 -14.83 -7.65 -4.50
N ILE A 98 -14.03 -7.61 -5.56
CA ILE A 98 -14.01 -8.64 -6.60
C ILE A 98 -12.79 -9.56 -6.50
N THR A 99 -12.02 -9.49 -5.40
CA THR A 99 -10.77 -10.23 -5.20
C THR A 99 -10.94 -11.73 -5.45
N GLN A 100 -12.01 -12.33 -4.89
CA GLN A 100 -12.25 -13.77 -5.01
C GLN A 100 -12.53 -14.24 -6.44
N GLN A 101 -12.95 -13.34 -7.32
CA GLN A 101 -13.17 -13.66 -8.74
C GLN A 101 -11.83 -13.88 -9.47
N TYR A 102 -10.74 -13.26 -9.00
CA TYR A 102 -9.45 -13.25 -9.70
C TYR A 102 -8.32 -13.97 -8.96
N VAL A 103 -8.47 -14.22 -7.65
CA VAL A 103 -7.39 -14.73 -6.79
C VAL A 103 -6.74 -16.04 -7.30
N ASN A 104 -7.50 -16.87 -8.01
CA ASN A 104 -6.99 -18.14 -8.57
C ASN A 104 -6.45 -18.00 -10.01
N GLU A 105 -6.64 -16.84 -10.65
CA GLU A 105 -6.22 -16.57 -12.03
C GLU A 105 -4.95 -15.71 -12.09
N VAL A 106 -4.70 -14.92 -11.04
CA VAL A 106 -3.55 -14.05 -10.93
C VAL A 106 -2.35 -14.85 -10.44
N LYS A 107 -1.26 -14.81 -11.21
CA LYS A 107 0.02 -15.35 -10.80
C LYS A 107 0.56 -14.52 -9.64
N LEU A 108 0.87 -15.19 -8.53
CA LEU A 108 1.47 -14.60 -7.33
C LEU A 108 2.67 -15.46 -6.91
N ASP A 109 3.63 -14.84 -6.23
CA ASP A 109 4.70 -15.58 -5.55
C ASP A 109 4.13 -16.45 -4.43
N ASN A 110 4.64 -17.67 -4.29
CA ASN A 110 4.13 -18.67 -3.35
C ASN A 110 4.21 -18.22 -1.88
N SER A 111 5.18 -17.35 -1.55
CA SER A 111 5.39 -16.85 -0.19
C SER A 111 4.75 -15.47 0.02
N PHE A 112 4.38 -14.78 -1.05
CA PHE A 112 3.86 -13.40 -1.02
C PHE A 112 2.57 -13.30 -1.83
N THR A 113 1.52 -13.94 -1.31
CA THR A 113 0.23 -14.15 -1.99
C THR A 113 -0.82 -13.09 -1.70
N HIS A 114 -0.49 -12.00 -0.99
CA HIS A 114 -1.47 -10.95 -0.74
C HIS A 114 -1.90 -10.31 -2.06
N PHE A 115 -3.21 -10.35 -2.31
CA PHE A 115 -3.86 -9.79 -3.47
C PHE A 115 -5.21 -9.20 -3.09
N ASN A 116 -5.55 -8.06 -3.66
CA ASN A 116 -6.87 -7.46 -3.55
C ASN A 116 -7.27 -6.78 -4.85
N TYR A 117 -8.57 -6.77 -5.13
CA TYR A 117 -9.14 -6.07 -6.27
C TYR A 117 -10.49 -5.47 -5.88
N TYR A 118 -10.53 -4.14 -5.81
CA TYR A 118 -11.70 -3.36 -5.44
C TYR A 118 -12.15 -2.44 -6.57
N LYS A 119 -13.47 -2.27 -6.71
CA LYS A 119 -14.10 -1.25 -7.56
C LYS A 119 -14.79 -0.21 -6.69
N ASN A 120 -14.43 1.05 -6.84
CA ASN A 120 -15.14 2.16 -6.20
C ASN A 120 -16.43 2.45 -6.97
N LEU A 121 -17.56 2.45 -6.27
CA LEU A 121 -18.89 2.60 -6.87
C LEU A 121 -19.42 4.04 -6.76
N ASN A 122 -18.65 4.97 -6.18
CA ASN A 122 -19.06 6.36 -6.08
C ASN A 122 -18.89 7.10 -7.41
N GLN A 123 -19.80 8.04 -7.68
CA GLN A 123 -19.81 8.86 -8.88
C GLN A 123 -18.52 9.69 -9.06
N GLU A 124 -17.94 10.19 -7.96
CA GLU A 124 -16.69 10.97 -8.00
C GLU A 124 -15.52 10.18 -8.60
N ALA A 125 -15.52 8.85 -8.44
CA ALA A 125 -14.46 7.97 -8.90
C ALA A 125 -14.67 7.45 -10.33
N GLU A 126 -15.83 7.68 -10.96
CA GLU A 126 -16.19 7.09 -12.26
C GLU A 126 -15.16 7.37 -13.38
N ASN A 127 -14.60 8.58 -13.36
CA ASN A 127 -13.59 9.07 -14.30
C ASN A 127 -12.16 9.09 -13.74
N SER A 128 -11.96 8.52 -12.54
CA SER A 128 -10.65 8.39 -11.92
C SER A 128 -9.90 7.15 -12.44
N LEU A 129 -8.68 6.94 -11.94
CA LEU A 129 -7.75 5.95 -12.46
C LEU A 129 -8.08 4.50 -12.07
N LYS A 130 -7.65 3.55 -12.90
CA LYS A 130 -7.33 2.18 -12.49
C LYS A 130 -5.90 2.13 -11.97
N LEU A 131 -5.74 1.86 -10.68
CA LEU A 131 -4.47 1.87 -9.99
C LEU A 131 -4.00 0.45 -9.64
N LEU A 132 -2.78 0.12 -10.04
CA LEU A 132 -2.06 -1.06 -9.57
C LEU A 132 -1.00 -0.62 -8.54
N ILE A 133 -1.07 -1.15 -7.32
CA ILE A 133 -0.04 -0.95 -6.31
C ILE A 133 0.65 -2.27 -5.98
N PHE A 134 1.96 -2.31 -6.15
CA PHE A 134 2.81 -3.29 -5.49
C PHE A 134 3.15 -2.76 -4.11
N HIS A 135 2.60 -3.33 -3.04
CA HIS A 135 2.74 -2.80 -1.68
C HIS A 135 3.26 -3.81 -0.66
N GLY A 136 3.84 -3.29 0.41
CA GLY A 136 4.27 -4.09 1.56
C GLY A 136 3.16 -4.25 2.60
N SER A 137 3.57 -4.71 3.78
CA SER A 137 2.67 -4.90 4.94
C SER A 137 2.00 -3.62 5.43
N TYR A 138 2.57 -2.45 5.13
CA TYR A 138 2.01 -1.14 5.46
C TYR A 138 0.66 -0.89 4.80
N LEU A 139 0.34 -1.52 3.66
CA LEU A 139 -0.98 -1.42 3.03
C LEU A 139 -1.83 -2.69 3.11
N ASN A 140 -1.29 -3.79 3.66
CA ASN A 140 -2.09 -4.98 3.93
C ASN A 140 -3.27 -4.62 4.83
N SER A 141 -4.48 -5.03 4.44
CA SER A 141 -5.76 -4.69 5.11
C SER A 141 -6.09 -3.19 5.24
N ARG A 142 -5.31 -2.31 4.58
CA ARG A 142 -5.46 -0.85 4.63
C ARG A 142 -5.87 -0.26 3.28
N GLY A 143 -6.45 -1.09 2.40
CA GLY A 143 -7.03 -0.67 1.12
C GLY A 143 -8.06 0.46 1.24
N LYS A 144 -8.64 0.65 2.44
CA LYS A 144 -9.48 1.79 2.79
C LYS A 144 -8.86 3.16 2.49
N PHE A 145 -7.53 3.30 2.49
CA PHE A 145 -6.83 4.54 2.15
C PHE A 145 -6.41 4.63 0.67
N VAL A 146 -6.88 3.70 -0.16
CA VAL A 146 -6.65 3.67 -1.60
C VAL A 146 -7.96 3.73 -2.36
N ILE A 147 -8.95 2.93 -1.95
CA ILE A 147 -10.26 2.81 -2.60
C ILE A 147 -10.89 4.18 -2.94
N PRO A 148 -10.96 5.17 -2.02
CA PRO A 148 -11.62 6.44 -2.32
C PRO A 148 -10.92 7.29 -3.39
N ALA A 149 -9.62 7.06 -3.61
CA ALA A 149 -8.80 7.88 -4.50
C ALA A 149 -8.93 7.49 -5.98
N VAL A 150 -9.51 6.32 -6.26
CA VAL A 150 -9.43 5.65 -7.58
C VAL A 150 -10.71 4.92 -7.94
N LYS A 151 -10.86 4.58 -9.23
CA LYS A 151 -11.99 3.86 -9.79
C LYS A 151 -11.87 2.38 -9.52
N GLU A 152 -10.65 1.87 -9.72
CA GLU A 152 -10.29 0.49 -9.52
C GLU A 152 -8.96 0.45 -8.78
N TYR A 153 -8.89 -0.35 -7.72
CA TYR A 153 -7.67 -0.59 -6.96
C TYR A 153 -7.31 -2.06 -7.04
N ILE A 154 -6.12 -2.34 -7.60
CA ILE A 154 -5.49 -3.64 -7.60
C ILE A 154 -4.27 -3.57 -6.68
N GLY A 155 -4.28 -4.31 -5.58
CA GLY A 155 -3.13 -4.45 -4.68
C GLY A 155 -2.48 -5.82 -4.83
N VAL A 156 -1.16 -5.84 -5.02
CA VAL A 156 -0.34 -7.05 -5.10
C VAL A 156 0.79 -6.92 -4.09
N HIS A 157 1.10 -7.96 -3.32
CA HIS A 157 2.25 -7.94 -2.43
C HIS A 157 3.53 -7.63 -3.22
N ASN A 158 4.36 -6.70 -2.78
CA ASN A 158 5.48 -6.22 -3.56
C ASN A 158 6.63 -7.23 -3.75
N TYR A 159 7.03 -7.95 -2.69
CA TYR A 159 8.15 -8.89 -2.74
C TYR A 159 7.97 -9.94 -3.83
N GLN A 160 9.02 -10.12 -4.64
CA GLN A 160 9.10 -11.03 -5.81
C GLN A 160 8.12 -10.74 -6.95
N ASN A 161 6.87 -10.38 -6.67
CA ASN A 161 5.84 -10.11 -7.67
C ASN A 161 6.18 -8.91 -8.56
N VAL A 162 6.75 -7.85 -8.00
CA VAL A 162 7.12 -6.64 -8.77
C VAL A 162 8.13 -6.94 -9.89
N LEU A 163 8.86 -8.05 -9.82
CA LEU A 163 9.81 -8.44 -10.86
C LEU A 163 9.13 -8.88 -12.17
N ASP A 164 7.82 -9.13 -12.14
CA ASP A 164 7.01 -9.51 -13.31
C ASP A 164 5.98 -8.42 -13.69
N ILE A 165 6.32 -7.13 -13.52
CA ILE A 165 5.47 -5.98 -13.91
C ILE A 165 4.80 -6.16 -15.28
N PRO A 166 5.48 -6.62 -16.36
CA PRO A 166 4.85 -6.80 -17.67
C PRO A 166 3.62 -7.73 -17.65
N TYR A 167 3.64 -8.80 -16.84
CA TYR A 167 2.49 -9.69 -16.68
C TYR A 167 1.28 -8.95 -16.10
N TYR A 168 1.47 -8.27 -14.97
CA TYR A 168 0.40 -7.53 -14.29
C TYR A 168 -0.13 -6.37 -15.14
N PHE A 169 0.76 -5.64 -15.81
CA PHE A 169 0.36 -4.57 -16.72
C PHE A 169 -0.50 -5.10 -17.87
N ASN A 170 -0.16 -6.25 -18.44
CA ASN A 170 -0.88 -6.83 -19.56
C ASN A 170 -2.30 -7.32 -19.19
N ILE A 171 -2.47 -7.93 -18.00
CA ILE A 171 -3.77 -8.45 -17.57
C ILE A 171 -4.69 -7.37 -17.00
N PHE A 172 -4.15 -6.40 -16.25
CA PHE A 172 -4.97 -5.38 -15.58
C PHE A 172 -5.11 -4.09 -16.38
N LYS A 173 -4.12 -3.75 -17.22
CA LYS A 173 -4.03 -2.50 -17.98
C LYS A 173 -4.27 -1.27 -17.10
N PRO A 174 -3.46 -1.07 -16.03
CA PRO A 174 -3.62 0.06 -15.12
C PRO A 174 -3.23 1.38 -15.79
N ASP A 175 -3.87 2.47 -15.37
CA ASP A 175 -3.50 3.83 -15.78
C ASP A 175 -2.28 4.35 -15.02
N LEU A 176 -2.07 3.83 -13.80
CA LEU A 176 -0.96 4.18 -12.92
C LEU A 176 -0.48 2.95 -12.17
N VAL A 177 0.85 2.81 -12.06
CA VAL A 177 1.50 1.79 -11.21
C VAL A 177 2.27 2.49 -10.10
N ILE A 178 2.04 2.10 -8.85
CA ILE A 178 2.79 2.54 -7.68
C ILE A 178 3.55 1.35 -7.10
N PHE A 179 4.82 1.58 -6.78
CA PHE A 179 5.63 0.66 -6.00
C PHE A 179 5.86 1.28 -4.61
N GLU A 180 5.21 0.71 -3.61
CA GLU A 180 5.30 1.11 -2.21
C GLU A 180 6.23 0.15 -1.47
N VAL A 181 7.23 0.72 -0.79
CA VAL A 181 8.24 -0.02 -0.04
C VAL A 181 8.66 0.78 1.19
N ALA A 182 8.87 0.08 2.30
CA ALA A 182 9.58 0.62 3.44
C ALA A 182 11.09 0.60 3.17
N GLU A 183 11.83 1.60 3.65
CA GLU A 183 13.26 1.77 3.34
C GLU A 183 14.10 0.52 3.66
N TYR A 184 13.80 -0.16 4.77
CA TYR A 184 14.54 -1.36 5.20
C TYR A 184 14.31 -2.59 4.32
N THR A 185 13.32 -2.55 3.41
CA THR A 185 12.95 -3.70 2.56
C THR A 185 13.59 -3.65 1.19
N LEU A 186 14.38 -2.61 0.89
CA LEU A 186 15.13 -2.47 -0.37
C LEU A 186 16.35 -3.41 -0.50
N LEU A 187 16.46 -4.40 0.38
CA LEU A 187 17.56 -5.38 0.38
C LEU A 187 17.26 -6.54 -0.60
N ASP A 188 18.31 -7.11 -1.19
CA ASP A 188 18.23 -8.21 -2.18
C ASP A 188 17.38 -9.39 -1.72
N GLN A 189 17.36 -9.68 -0.41
CA GLN A 189 16.54 -10.76 0.16
C GLN A 189 15.04 -10.62 -0.12
N TYR A 190 14.56 -9.41 -0.41
CA TYR A 190 13.16 -9.13 -0.72
C TYR A 190 12.89 -9.08 -2.24
N PHE A 191 13.92 -8.79 -3.05
CA PHE A 191 13.82 -8.56 -4.50
C PHE A 191 14.90 -9.30 -5.30
N SER A 192 15.15 -10.56 -4.97
CA SER A 192 16.12 -11.40 -5.69
C SER A 192 15.68 -11.72 -7.12
N TYR A 193 16.55 -11.43 -8.10
CA TYR A 193 16.42 -11.92 -9.48
C TYR A 193 16.80 -13.40 -9.63
N GLU A 194 17.46 -13.99 -8.64
CA GLU A 194 17.73 -15.43 -8.60
C GLU A 194 16.45 -16.17 -8.21
N LYS A 195 15.57 -16.41 -9.19
CA LYS A 195 14.58 -17.49 -9.07
C LYS A 195 15.34 -18.78 -8.82
N ASN A 196 15.08 -19.44 -7.69
CA ASN A 196 15.64 -20.75 -7.34
C ASN A 196 15.79 -21.65 -8.57
N GLY A 197 17.04 -21.79 -9.02
CA GLY A 197 17.36 -22.39 -10.30
C GLY A 197 18.85 -22.22 -10.64
N THR A 198 19.70 -22.86 -9.84
CA THR A 198 21.13 -23.16 -10.10
C THR A 198 22.13 -22.00 -10.24
N ALA A 199 23.06 -22.00 -9.29
CA ALA A 199 24.48 -21.69 -9.41
C ALA A 199 24.88 -20.34 -10.04
N GLY A 200 25.07 -19.35 -9.16
CA GLY A 200 26.14 -18.36 -9.19
C GLY A 200 26.11 -17.35 -10.33
N PHE A 201 26.01 -16.07 -10.00
CA PHE A 201 27.10 -15.12 -10.20
C PHE A 201 26.84 -13.89 -9.35
N SER A 202 27.86 -13.51 -8.56
CA SER A 202 28.02 -12.17 -8.01
C SER A 202 27.73 -11.11 -9.07
N HIS A 203 27.06 -10.01 -8.74
CA HIS A 203 27.58 -8.64 -8.86
C HIS A 203 26.66 -7.66 -8.14
N VAL A 204 27.23 -7.00 -7.13
CA VAL A 204 26.69 -5.87 -6.36
C VAL A 204 26.65 -4.64 -7.26
N ILE A 205 25.52 -3.93 -7.31
CA ILE A 205 25.49 -2.49 -7.65
C ILE A 205 24.48 -1.81 -6.73
N ARG A 206 24.98 -0.80 -5.99
CA ARG A 206 24.23 0.07 -5.07
C ARG A 206 23.35 1.07 -5.81
#